data_AF-W5MTX9-F1
#
_entry.id   AF-W5MTX9-F1
#
_cell.length_a   1.000
_cell.length_b   1.000
_cell.length_c   1.000
_cell.angle_alpha   90.00
_cell.angle_beta   90.00
_cell.angle_gamma   90.00
#
_symmetry.space_group_name_H-M   'P 1'
#
loop_
_entity.id
_entity.type
_entity.pdbx_description
1 polymer ?
#
loop_
_entity_poly.entity_id
_entity_poly.type
_entity_poly.pdbx_seq_one_letter_code
_entity_poly.pdbx_strand_id
1 'polypeptide(L)'
;RRSAPAMKKSPVCAGDENKDELLACVFCKLPDNCPEKYGEKISYKQQLTLHYFCLLMSSGIYQRGNEDQDIYGFLLHDINQEIKRASKLTCGICKRKGASVGCSVSACPKKVHLPCGLKK
;
A
#
# COMPACT_ATOMS: atom_id res chain seq x y z
N ARG A 1 34.48 22.90 -13.55
CA ARG A 1 33.28 23.07 -12.68
C ARG A 1 32.75 21.68 -12.34
N ARG A 2 32.45 21.44 -11.06
CA ARG A 2 32.37 20.14 -10.38
C ARG A 2 31.53 19.08 -11.10
N SER A 3 32.17 17.98 -11.49
CA SER A 3 31.52 16.72 -11.84
C SER A 3 30.78 16.16 -10.63
N ALA A 4 29.51 15.78 -10.81
CA ALA A 4 28.73 15.10 -9.77
C ALA A 4 29.31 13.69 -9.52
N PRO A 5 29.34 13.20 -8.26
CA PRO A 5 29.87 11.88 -7.96
C PRO A 5 28.89 10.79 -8.40
N ALA A 6 29.43 9.76 -9.05
CA ALA A 6 28.74 8.54 -9.38
C ALA A 6 28.22 7.86 -8.10
N MET A 7 26.91 7.71 -7.98
CA MET A 7 26.30 6.87 -6.96
C MET A 7 26.58 5.41 -7.32
N LYS A 8 27.36 4.76 -6.45
CA LYS A 8 27.84 3.39 -6.58
C LYS A 8 26.64 2.45 -6.48
N LYS A 9 26.37 1.69 -7.54
CA LYS A 9 25.40 0.58 -7.52
C LYS A 9 25.99 -0.55 -6.65
N SER A 10 25.28 -0.92 -5.59
CA SER A 10 25.58 -2.12 -4.79
C SER A 10 25.27 -3.39 -5.61
N PRO A 11 25.92 -4.53 -5.30
CA PRO A 11 26.05 -5.65 -6.24
C PRO A 11 24.73 -6.40 -6.38
N VAL A 12 24.30 -6.59 -7.62
CA VAL A 12 23.13 -7.39 -7.98
C VAL A 12 23.59 -8.85 -8.08
N CYS A 13 23.08 -9.71 -7.19
CA CYS A 13 23.22 -11.15 -7.34
C CYS A 13 22.24 -11.62 -8.43
N ALA A 14 22.74 -12.37 -9.40
CA ALA A 14 21.97 -12.92 -10.51
C ALA A 14 20.99 -14.01 -10.04
N GLY A 15 19.76 -13.97 -10.55
CA GLY A 15 18.72 -14.99 -10.39
C GLY A 15 17.34 -14.42 -10.76
N ASP A 16 16.59 -15.12 -11.61
CA ASP A 16 15.26 -14.81 -12.18
C ASP A 16 14.50 -13.60 -11.59
N GLU A 17 14.30 -12.56 -12.40
CA GLU A 17 13.62 -11.32 -12.00
C GLU A 17 12.14 -11.59 -11.65
N ASN A 18 11.87 -11.83 -10.37
CA ASN A 18 10.52 -11.90 -9.83
C ASN A 18 9.88 -10.49 -9.84
N LYS A 19 9.18 -10.18 -10.94
CA LYS A 19 8.54 -8.88 -11.22
C LYS A 19 7.58 -8.43 -10.11
N ASP A 20 7.03 -9.34 -9.32
CA ASP A 20 6.10 -9.06 -8.22
C ASP A 20 6.74 -8.35 -7.01
N GLU A 21 8.05 -8.53 -6.78
CA GLU A 21 8.73 -7.86 -5.67
C GLU A 21 8.88 -6.34 -5.89
N LEU A 22 8.95 -5.91 -7.15
CA LEU A 22 9.01 -4.48 -7.52
C LEU A 22 7.63 -3.81 -7.58
N LEU A 23 6.53 -4.56 -7.60
CA LEU A 23 5.19 -3.98 -7.67
C LEU A 23 4.86 -3.22 -6.38
N ALA A 24 4.49 -1.95 -6.53
CA ALA A 24 4.15 -1.10 -5.40
C ALA A 24 2.74 -1.40 -4.88
N CYS A 25 2.56 -1.36 -3.56
CA CYS A 25 1.24 -1.45 -2.95
C CYS A 25 0.34 -0.30 -3.43
N VAL A 26 -0.88 -0.64 -3.88
CA VAL A 26 -1.83 0.33 -4.42
C VAL A 26 -2.27 1.41 -3.42
N PHE A 27 -2.22 1.13 -2.11
CA PHE A 27 -2.59 2.10 -1.08
C PHE A 27 -1.40 3.00 -0.71
N CYS A 28 -0.28 2.43 -0.27
CA CYS A 28 0.84 3.20 0.27
C CYS A 28 1.90 3.62 -0.77
N LYS A 29 1.83 3.06 -1.99
CA LYS A 29 2.76 3.31 -3.10
C LYS A 29 4.21 2.91 -2.83
N LEU A 30 4.44 2.08 -1.81
CA LEU A 30 5.76 1.52 -1.50
C LEU A 30 5.88 0.11 -2.08
N PRO A 31 7.03 -0.25 -2.67
CA PRO A 31 7.33 -1.62 -3.09
C PRO A 31 7.79 -2.51 -1.93
N ASP A 32 8.20 -1.92 -0.80
CA ASP A 32 8.74 -2.59 0.38
C ASP A 32 7.95 -3.83 0.78
N ASN A 33 8.60 -4.98 0.89
CA ASN A 33 8.00 -6.20 1.43
C ASN A 33 8.46 -6.40 2.88
N CYS A 34 7.76 -5.79 3.83
CA CYS A 34 8.03 -5.92 5.26
C CYS A 34 6.79 -6.43 5.99
N PRO A 35 6.56 -7.76 6.02
CA PRO A 35 5.36 -8.35 6.62
C PRO A 35 5.10 -7.93 8.07
N GLU A 36 6.17 -7.80 8.86
CA GLU A 36 6.12 -7.35 10.25
C GLU A 36 5.48 -5.95 10.42
N LYS A 37 5.64 -5.07 9.42
CA LYS A 37 5.19 -3.68 9.47
C LYS A 37 3.89 -3.44 8.73
N TYR A 38 3.72 -4.08 7.59
CA TYR A 38 2.64 -3.79 6.65
C TYR A 38 1.72 -5.00 6.41
N GLY A 39 2.00 -6.14 7.03
CA GLY A 39 1.34 -7.41 6.73
C GLY A 39 1.85 -8.00 5.42
N GLU A 40 1.38 -9.20 5.11
CA GLU A 40 1.72 -9.90 3.87
C GLU A 40 1.48 -9.02 2.64
N LYS A 41 2.43 -9.03 1.70
CA LYS A 41 2.30 -8.37 0.41
C LYS A 41 1.64 -9.35 -0.57
N ILE A 42 0.43 -9.01 -1.00
CA ILE A 42 -0.43 -9.87 -1.80
C ILE A 42 -0.50 -9.31 -3.22
N SER A 43 -0.16 -10.13 -4.20
CA SER A 43 -0.38 -9.86 -5.62
C SER A 43 -1.54 -10.72 -6.13
N TYR A 44 -2.66 -10.09 -6.43
CA TYR A 44 -3.86 -10.77 -6.92
C TYR A 44 -3.99 -10.62 -8.44
N LYS A 45 -3.99 -11.76 -9.15
CA LYS A 45 -4.13 -11.88 -10.61
C LYS A 45 -3.20 -10.95 -11.42
N GLN A 46 -2.03 -10.57 -10.88
CA GLN A 46 -1.06 -9.63 -11.47
C GLN A 46 -1.64 -8.23 -11.82
N GLN A 47 -2.86 -7.92 -11.36
CA GLN A 47 -3.54 -6.64 -11.61
C GLN A 47 -3.47 -5.71 -10.40
N LEU A 48 -3.30 -6.29 -9.21
CA LEU A 48 -3.43 -5.59 -7.95
C LEU A 48 -2.38 -6.13 -6.98
N THR A 49 -1.49 -5.25 -6.52
CA THR A 49 -0.57 -5.56 -5.43
C THR A 49 -0.85 -4.66 -4.24
N LEU A 50 -0.99 -5.23 -3.05
CA LEU A 50 -1.27 -4.49 -1.83
C LEU A 50 -0.60 -5.14 -0.62
N HIS A 51 -0.43 -4.34 0.44
CA HIS A 51 -0.10 -4.87 1.75
C HIS A 51 -1.38 -5.14 2.52
N TYR A 52 -1.45 -6.29 3.19
CA TYR A 52 -2.65 -6.69 3.92
C TYR A 52 -3.05 -5.68 4.99
N PHE A 53 -2.13 -5.15 5.80
CA PHE A 53 -2.49 -4.14 6.80
C PHE A 53 -2.89 -2.81 6.16
N CYS A 54 -2.39 -2.47 4.97
CA CYS A 54 -2.88 -1.28 4.27
C CYS A 54 -4.35 -1.43 3.86
N LEU A 55 -4.74 -2.63 3.40
CA LEU A 55 -6.13 -2.96 3.09
C LEU A 55 -6.98 -2.98 4.36
N LEU A 56 -6.57 -3.74 5.37
CA LEU A 56 -7.29 -3.92 6.63
C LEU A 56 -7.54 -2.60 7.38
N MET A 57 -6.57 -1.69 7.38
CA MET A 57 -6.67 -0.40 8.08
C MET A 57 -7.40 0.68 7.26
N SER A 58 -7.82 0.39 6.04
CA SER A 58 -8.53 1.35 5.18
C SER A 58 -9.94 1.60 5.73
N SER A 59 -10.32 2.88 5.87
CA SER A 59 -11.56 3.24 6.59
C SER A 59 -12.86 3.16 5.78
N GLY A 60 -12.79 2.87 4.48
CA GLY A 60 -13.97 2.83 3.60
C GLY A 60 -14.28 1.46 3.01
N ILE A 61 -13.72 0.38 3.59
CA ILE A 61 -13.90 -0.98 3.09
C ILE A 61 -14.42 -1.92 4.18
N TYR A 62 -15.20 -2.91 3.77
CA TYR A 62 -15.79 -3.92 4.63
C TYR A 62 -15.49 -5.32 4.06
N GLN A 63 -15.17 -6.26 4.94
CA GLN A 63 -14.98 -7.66 4.60
C GLN A 63 -16.36 -8.31 4.52
N ARG A 64 -16.86 -8.51 3.30
CA ARG A 64 -18.24 -9.01 3.05
C ARG A 64 -18.28 -10.40 2.42
N GLY A 65 -17.15 -10.89 1.91
CA GLY A 65 -17.01 -12.23 1.38
C GLY A 65 -16.68 -13.25 2.48
N ASN A 66 -16.69 -14.53 2.10
CA ASN A 66 -16.19 -15.61 2.95
C ASN A 66 -14.64 -15.56 3.00
N GLU A 67 -14.04 -16.18 4.01
CA GLU A 67 -12.58 -16.14 4.22
C GLU A 67 -11.77 -16.59 2.99
N ASP A 68 -12.27 -17.59 2.25
CA ASP A 68 -11.61 -18.14 1.06
C ASP A 68 -11.85 -17.32 -0.23
N GLN A 69 -12.62 -16.23 -0.16
CA GLN A 69 -12.96 -15.41 -1.33
C GLN A 69 -11.99 -14.24 -1.51
N ASP A 70 -11.51 -14.07 -2.75
CA ASP A 70 -10.64 -12.97 -3.17
C ASP A 70 -9.40 -12.78 -2.27
N ILE A 71 -9.38 -11.70 -1.47
CA ILE A 71 -8.27 -11.41 -0.55
C ILE A 71 -8.82 -11.49 0.86
N TYR A 72 -8.76 -12.67 1.48
CA TYR A 72 -9.28 -12.93 2.83
C TYR A 72 -10.71 -12.41 3.03
N GLY A 73 -11.64 -12.64 2.10
CA GLY A 73 -13.02 -12.15 2.19
C GLY A 73 -13.22 -10.66 1.87
N PHE A 74 -12.17 -9.91 1.55
CA PHE A 74 -12.32 -8.61 0.89
C PHE A 74 -12.57 -8.83 -0.60
N LEU A 75 -13.81 -8.61 -1.01
CA LEU A 75 -14.21 -8.75 -2.41
C LEU A 75 -13.45 -7.76 -3.30
N LEU A 76 -12.97 -8.23 -4.45
CA LEU A 76 -12.19 -7.41 -5.39
C LEU A 76 -12.95 -6.14 -5.81
N HIS A 77 -14.27 -6.23 -5.91
CA HIS A 77 -15.14 -5.08 -6.18
C HIS A 77 -15.00 -3.99 -5.11
N ASP A 78 -15.01 -4.36 -3.83
CA ASP A 78 -14.93 -3.44 -2.69
C ASP A 78 -13.53 -2.83 -2.56
N ILE A 79 -12.50 -3.64 -2.82
CA ILE A 79 -11.11 -3.15 -2.87
C ILE A 79 -10.97 -2.08 -3.97
N ASN A 80 -11.51 -2.31 -5.15
CA ASN A 80 -11.47 -1.34 -6.24
C ASN A 80 -12.25 -0.06 -5.93
N GLN A 81 -13.40 -0.16 -5.25
CA GLN A 81 -14.11 1.03 -4.76
C GLN A 81 -13.27 1.80 -3.76
N GLU A 82 -12.60 1.11 -2.84
CA GLU A 82 -11.77 1.75 -1.83
C GLU A 82 -10.52 2.41 -2.43
N ILE A 83 -9.90 1.80 -3.44
CA ILE A 83 -8.82 2.43 -4.22
C ILE A 83 -9.30 3.71 -4.89
N LYS A 84 -10.49 3.70 -5.50
CA LYS A 84 -11.10 4.88 -6.13
C LYS A 84 -11.44 5.97 -5.11
N ARG A 85 -11.84 5.61 -3.89
CA ARG A 85 -12.06 6.56 -2.79
C ARG A 85 -10.73 7.16 -2.32
N ALA A 86 -9.76 6.31 -2.00
CA ALA A 86 -8.46 6.70 -1.48
C ALA A 86 -7.65 7.56 -2.46
N SER A 87 -7.79 7.34 -3.76
CA SER A 87 -7.11 8.14 -4.80
C SER A 87 -7.47 9.64 -4.75
N LYS A 88 -8.64 9.98 -4.20
CA LYS A 88 -9.09 11.36 -4.02
C LYS A 88 -8.56 12.00 -2.73
N LEU A 89 -8.14 11.18 -1.76
CA LEU A 89 -7.73 11.61 -0.43
C LEU A 89 -6.23 11.94 -0.37
N THR A 90 -5.91 13.04 0.29
CA THR A 90 -4.52 13.51 0.48
C THR A 90 -4.00 13.10 1.85
N CYS A 91 -2.83 12.50 1.90
CA CYS A 91 -2.16 12.13 3.15
C CYS A 91 -1.81 13.38 3.97
N GLY A 92 -2.20 13.40 5.23
CA GLY A 92 -1.91 14.48 6.16
C GLY A 92 -0.42 14.71 6.43
N ILE A 93 0.42 13.68 6.19
CA ILE A 93 1.85 13.69 6.48
C ILE A 93 2.66 13.98 5.20
N CYS A 94 2.64 13.08 4.21
CA CYS A 94 3.46 13.21 3.00
C CYS A 94 2.83 14.08 1.90
N LYS A 95 1.58 14.54 2.08
CA LYS A 95 0.81 15.38 1.14
C LYS A 95 0.55 14.76 -0.24
N ARG A 96 0.78 13.46 -0.43
CA ARG A 96 0.45 12.72 -1.66
C ARG A 96 -0.94 12.07 -1.60
N LYS A 97 -1.51 11.73 -2.76
CA LYS A 97 -2.81 11.04 -2.88
C LYS A 97 -2.73 9.55 -2.49
N GLY A 98 -3.88 8.92 -2.25
CA GLY A 98 -3.98 7.48 -1.94
C GLY A 98 -4.10 7.15 -0.45
N ALA A 99 -4.31 8.13 0.42
CA ALA A 99 -4.37 7.93 1.87
C ALA A 99 -5.71 7.30 2.28
N SER A 100 -5.72 5.99 2.49
CA SER A 100 -6.94 5.22 2.80
C SER A 100 -7.26 5.13 4.29
N VAL A 101 -6.26 5.26 5.18
CA VAL A 101 -6.42 5.13 6.64
C VAL A 101 -6.91 6.44 7.24
N GLY A 102 -8.08 6.42 7.86
CA GLY A 102 -8.64 7.54 8.61
C GLY A 102 -8.39 7.44 10.11
N CYS A 103 -8.43 8.60 10.78
CA CYS A 103 -8.43 8.65 12.24
C CYS A 103 -9.72 8.03 12.79
N SER A 104 -9.63 7.32 13.93
CA SER A 104 -10.77 6.73 14.63
C SER A 104 -11.73 7.76 15.22
N VAL A 105 -11.27 9.00 15.42
CA VAL A 105 -12.12 10.12 15.85
C VAL A 105 -12.96 10.58 14.65
N SER A 106 -14.27 10.43 14.73
CA SER A 106 -15.21 10.70 13.63
C SER A 106 -15.12 12.13 13.07
N ALA A 107 -14.93 13.13 13.94
CA ALA A 107 -14.77 14.53 13.55
C ALA A 107 -13.39 14.86 12.95
N CYS A 108 -12.41 13.95 13.02
CA CYS A 108 -11.07 14.22 12.55
C CYS A 108 -10.97 14.02 11.01
N PRO A 109 -10.66 15.08 10.25
CA PRO A 109 -10.60 14.98 8.80
C PRO A 109 -9.31 14.30 8.31
N LYS A 110 -8.32 14.08 9.20
CA LYS A 110 -7.01 13.54 8.82
C LYS A 110 -7.15 12.13 8.25
N LYS A 111 -6.46 11.91 7.13
CA LYS A 111 -6.25 10.62 6.46
C LYS A 111 -4.76 10.46 6.21
N VAL A 112 -4.24 9.25 6.30
CA VAL A 112 -2.81 8.94 6.09
C VAL A 112 -2.65 7.66 5.29
N HIS A 113 -1.49 7.47 4.66
CA HIS A 113 -1.03 6.13 4.30
C HIS A 113 -0.63 5.40 5.58
N LEU A 114 -0.82 4.08 5.66
CA LEU A 114 -0.39 3.30 6.81
C LEU A 114 1.10 3.53 7.15
N PRO A 115 2.07 3.42 6.21
CA PRO A 115 3.48 3.66 6.53
C PRO A 115 3.77 5.10 6.93
N CYS A 116 2.95 6.07 6.52
CA CYS A 116 3.11 7.44 6.99
C CYS A 116 2.69 7.58 8.45
N GLY A 117 1.59 6.96 8.87
CA GLY A 117 1.11 7.01 10.24
C GLY A 117 2.00 6.28 11.25
N LEU A 118 2.83 5.33 10.78
CA LEU A 118 3.77 4.58 11.62
C LEU A 118 5.13 5.29 11.83
N LYS A 119 5.44 6.32 11.04
CA LYS A 119 6.69 7.07 11.19
C LYS A 119 6.57 7.99 12.42
N LYS A 120 7.55 7.88 13.33
CA LYS A 120 7.75 8.82 14.44
C LYS A 120 8.39 10.11 13.95
#